data_AF-A0A9W2ZF76-F1
#
_entry.id   AF-A0A9W2ZF76-F1
#
_cell.length_a   1.000
_cell.length_b   1.000
_cell.length_c   1.000
_cell.angle_alpha   90.00
_cell.angle_beta   90.00
_cell.angle_gamma   90.00
#
_symmetry.space_group_name_H-M   'P 1'
#
loop_
_entity.id
_entity.type
_entity.pdbx_description
1 polymer ?
#
loop_
_entity_poly.entity_id
_entity_poly.type
_entity_poly.pdbx_seq_one_letter_code
_entity_poly.pdbx_strand_id
1 'polypeptide(L)'
;MASTKTLGQLSLIELRRELRCRELKVSGNKEALMERLKQSIIDDEQDPDTYLFEIEPDTGEIWKSMKEQIKEDLKLVKDELKNELGNKLSSMESVVFGLKKDMDDYK
;
A
#
# COMPACT_ATOMS: atom_id res chain seq x y z
N MET A 1 -4.05 0.05 -15.48
CA MET A 1 -5.36 0.06 -16.16
C MET A 1 -6.12 1.24 -15.58
N ALA A 2 -6.37 2.29 -16.37
CA ALA A 2 -7.32 3.34 -15.97
C ALA A 2 -8.74 2.74 -16.06
N SER A 3 -9.60 3.05 -15.10
CA SER A 3 -11.01 2.62 -15.12
C SER A 3 -11.88 3.82 -15.47
N THR A 4 -12.82 3.65 -16.40
CA THR A 4 -13.82 4.68 -16.68
C THR A 4 -15.01 4.52 -15.74
N LYS A 5 -15.49 5.63 -15.17
CA LYS A 5 -16.67 5.65 -14.28
C LYS A 5 -17.62 6.79 -14.65
N THR A 6 -18.91 6.60 -14.41
CA THR A 6 -19.90 7.69 -14.49
C THR A 6 -19.91 8.52 -13.19
N LEU A 7 -20.50 9.72 -13.22
CA LEU A 7 -20.55 10.64 -12.07
C LEU A 7 -21.08 9.98 -10.78
N GLY A 8 -22.10 9.12 -10.89
CA GLY A 8 -22.69 8.42 -9.74
C GLY A 8 -21.81 7.33 -9.13
N GLN A 9 -20.88 6.78 -9.92
CA GLN A 9 -19.96 5.71 -9.50
C GLN A 9 -18.71 6.25 -8.80
N LEU A 10 -18.49 7.56 -8.83
CA LEU A 10 -17.33 8.18 -8.20
C LEU A 10 -17.40 8.13 -6.67
N SER A 11 -16.27 7.80 -6.06
CA SER A 11 -16.07 7.89 -4.61
C SER A 11 -15.88 9.36 -4.17
N LEU A 12 -15.99 9.64 -2.88
CA LEU A 12 -15.77 11.00 -2.36
C LEU A 12 -14.35 11.50 -2.66
N ILE A 13 -13.36 10.60 -2.63
CA ILE A 13 -11.96 10.92 -2.93
C ILE A 13 -11.82 11.28 -4.41
N GLU A 14 -12.41 10.47 -5.30
CA GLU A 14 -12.42 10.69 -6.74
C GLU A 14 -13.11 12.01 -7.11
N LEU A 15 -14.30 12.27 -6.54
CA LEU A 15 -15.02 13.55 -6.74
C LEU A 15 -14.17 14.75 -6.33
N ARG A 16 -13.48 14.67 -5.18
CA ARG A 16 -12.58 15.75 -4.72
C ARG A 16 -11.35 15.89 -5.61
N ARG A 17 -10.83 14.80 -6.16
CA ARG A 17 -9.71 14.81 -7.11
C ARG A 17 -10.12 15.54 -8.38
N GLU A 18 -11.21 15.12 -9.01
CA GLU A 18 -11.72 15.72 -10.24
C GLU A 18 -12.01 17.21 -10.07
N LEU A 19 -12.68 17.60 -8.98
CA LEU A 19 -12.90 19.00 -8.68
C LEU A 19 -11.60 19.78 -8.52
N ARG A 20 -10.58 19.21 -7.88
CA ARG A 20 -9.27 19.87 -7.72
C ARG A 20 -8.55 20.02 -9.06
N CYS A 21 -8.60 19.01 -9.93
CA CYS A 21 -8.02 19.06 -11.27
C CYS A 21 -8.68 20.12 -12.15
N ARG A 22 -9.97 20.40 -11.91
CA ARG A 22 -10.73 21.50 -12.55
C ARG A 22 -10.64 22.84 -11.80
N GLU A 23 -9.80 22.94 -10.76
CA GLU A 23 -9.65 24.13 -9.91
C GLU A 23 -10.96 24.57 -9.20
N LEU A 24 -11.89 23.63 -9.00
CA LEU A 24 -13.17 23.84 -8.34
C LEU A 24 -13.09 23.57 -6.84
N LYS A 25 -14.04 24.16 -6.10
CA LYS A 25 -14.13 24.00 -4.65
C LYS A 25 -14.39 22.53 -4.26
N VAL A 26 -13.56 21.99 -3.36
CA VAL A 26 -13.64 20.57 -2.90
C VAL A 26 -14.37 20.38 -1.56
N SER A 27 -14.97 21.44 -1.00
CA SER A 27 -15.73 21.39 0.25
C SER A 27 -17.19 21.00 0.01
N GLY A 28 -17.77 20.21 0.91
CA GLY A 28 -19.17 19.80 0.89
C GLY A 28 -19.36 18.30 1.13
N ASN A 29 -20.63 17.88 1.14
CA ASN A 29 -21.03 16.48 1.12
C ASN A 29 -20.91 15.92 -0.32
N LYS A 30 -21.09 14.60 -0.49
CA LYS A 30 -20.94 13.93 -1.79
C LYS A 30 -21.82 14.57 -2.88
N GLU A 31 -23.08 14.85 -2.56
CA GLU A 31 -24.05 15.46 -3.48
C GLU A 31 -23.60 16.84 -3.96
N ALA A 32 -23.18 17.72 -3.04
CA ALA A 32 -22.69 19.05 -3.41
C ALA A 32 -21.44 19.00 -4.30
N LEU A 33 -20.60 17.96 -4.16
CA LEU A 33 -19.45 17.75 -5.05
C LEU A 33 -19.90 17.23 -6.42
N MET A 34 -20.87 16.31 -6.46
CA MET A 34 -21.43 15.78 -7.70
C MET A 34 -22.16 16.85 -8.50
N GLU A 35 -23.00 17.68 -7.86
CA GLU A 35 -23.69 18.80 -8.54
C GLU A 35 -22.70 19.79 -9.14
N ARG A 36 -21.60 20.08 -8.44
CA ARG A 36 -20.56 20.99 -8.94
C ARG A 36 -19.83 20.42 -10.16
N LEU A 37 -19.53 19.11 -10.15
CA LEU A 37 -18.99 18.44 -11.33
C LEU A 37 -20.00 18.38 -12.47
N LYS A 38 -21.27 18.11 -12.16
CA LYS A 38 -22.36 18.11 -13.14
C LYS A 38 -22.45 19.46 -13.84
N GLN A 39 -22.44 20.55 -13.08
CA GLN A 39 -22.46 21.90 -13.64
C GLN A 39 -21.24 22.16 -14.52
N SER A 40 -20.04 21.80 -14.06
CA SER A 40 -18.83 21.97 -14.86
C SER A 40 -18.87 21.20 -16.18
N ILE A 41 -19.44 20.00 -16.21
CA ILE A 41 -19.60 19.23 -17.45
C ILE A 41 -20.58 19.92 -18.41
N ILE A 42 -21.68 20.47 -17.89
CA ILE A 42 -22.65 21.24 -18.68
C ILE A 42 -21.99 22.51 -19.24
N ASP A 43 -21.18 23.20 -18.43
CA ASP A 43 -20.45 24.40 -18.84
C ASP A 43 -19.40 24.09 -19.94
N ASP A 44 -18.87 22.86 -19.95
CA ASP A 44 -18.00 22.32 -21.02
C ASP A 44 -18.79 21.82 -22.26
N GLU A 45 -20.11 22.10 -22.34
CA GLU A 45 -21.04 21.65 -23.39
C GLU A 45 -21.15 20.12 -23.54
N GLN A 46 -20.87 19.38 -22.46
CA GLN A 46 -20.97 17.93 -22.43
C GLN A 46 -22.20 17.46 -21.64
N ASP A 47 -22.63 16.23 -21.89
CA ASP A 47 -23.76 15.63 -21.19
C ASP A 47 -23.26 14.87 -19.93
N PRO A 48 -23.66 15.30 -18.72
CA PRO A 48 -23.24 14.65 -17.47
C PRO A 48 -23.68 13.20 -17.31
N ASP A 49 -24.75 12.78 -18.00
CA ASP A 49 -25.27 11.43 -17.89
C ASP A 49 -24.47 10.44 -18.77
N THR A 50 -23.78 10.95 -19.80
CA THR A 50 -22.92 10.15 -20.69
C THR A 50 -21.42 10.39 -20.47
N TYR A 51 -21.03 11.43 -19.73
CA TYR A 51 -19.64 11.73 -19.40
C TYR A 51 -18.96 10.60 -18.60
N LEU A 52 -17.80 10.17 -19.08
CA LEU A 52 -16.97 9.15 -18.43
C LEU A 52 -15.69 9.77 -17.86
N PHE A 53 -15.47 9.58 -16.57
CA PHE A 53 -14.27 10.00 -15.88
C PHE A 53 -13.20 8.92 -15.95
N GLU A 54 -11.99 9.29 -16.34
CA GLU A 54 -10.83 8.42 -16.29
C GLU A 54 -10.24 8.40 -14.89
N ILE A 55 -10.47 7.30 -14.18
CA ILE A 55 -9.98 7.10 -12.83
C ILE A 55 -8.69 6.31 -12.88
N GLU A 56 -7.58 7.00 -12.61
CA GLU A 56 -6.35 6.34 -12.20
C GLU A 56 -6.52 5.66 -10.84
N PRO A 57 -5.93 4.45 -10.67
CA PRO A 57 -5.93 3.76 -9.40
C PRO A 57 -5.26 4.63 -8.33
N ASP A 58 -5.83 4.66 -7.12
CA ASP A 58 -5.20 5.33 -5.98
C ASP A 58 -3.93 4.56 -5.56
N THR A 59 -2.81 4.93 -6.17
CA THR A 59 -1.51 4.35 -5.86
C THR A 59 -1.09 4.64 -4.42
N GLY A 60 -1.67 5.64 -3.75
CA GLY A 60 -1.36 5.99 -2.37
C GLY A 60 -1.88 4.96 -1.38
N GLU A 61 -3.11 4.49 -1.55
CA GLU A 61 -3.65 3.39 -0.72
C GLU A 61 -2.91 2.07 -0.99
N ILE A 62 -2.65 1.76 -2.27
CA ILE A 62 -1.88 0.57 -2.66
C ILE A 62 -0.47 0.62 -2.05
N TRP A 63 0.20 1.77 -2.10
CA TRP A 63 1.53 1.96 -1.51
C TRP A 63 1.53 1.78 0.01
N LYS A 64 0.52 2.32 0.71
CA LYS A 64 0.40 2.12 2.17
C LYS A 64 0.26 0.65 2.51
N SER A 65 -0.61 -0.08 1.79
CA SER A 65 -0.81 -1.51 2.01
C SER A 65 0.46 -2.31 1.70
N MET A 66 1.11 -2.05 0.57
CA MET A 66 2.38 -2.70 0.23
C MET A 66 3.48 -2.40 1.26
N LYS A 67 3.55 -1.16 1.75
CA LYS A 67 4.54 -0.75 2.75
C LYS A 67 4.38 -1.50 4.07
N GLU A 68 3.16 -1.69 4.56
CA GLU A 68 2.92 -2.47 5.78
C GLU A 68 3.23 -3.96 5.57
N GLN A 69 2.87 -4.53 4.41
CA GLN A 69 3.22 -5.92 4.07
C GLN A 69 4.74 -6.13 4.04
N ILE A 70 5.49 -5.25 3.34
CA ILE A 70 6.95 -5.31 3.29
C ILE A 70 7.57 -5.24 4.69
N LYS A 71 6.98 -4.41 5.57
CA LYS A 71 7.46 -4.25 6.95
C LYS A 71 7.23 -5.51 7.78
N GLU A 72 6.10 -6.20 7.60
CA GLU A 72 5.83 -7.49 8.24
C GLU A 72 6.76 -8.59 7.72
N ASP A 73 6.92 -8.68 6.40
CA ASP A 73 7.80 -9.67 5.76
C ASP A 73 9.26 -9.49 6.20
N LEU A 74 9.75 -8.24 6.27
CA LEU A 74 11.10 -7.94 6.78
C LEU A 74 11.28 -8.37 8.24
N LYS A 75 10.23 -8.24 9.06
CA LYS A 75 10.28 -8.66 10.46
C LYS A 75 10.37 -10.17 10.58
N LEU A 76 9.58 -10.90 9.79
CA LEU A 76 9.62 -12.36 9.73
C LEU A 76 11.00 -12.87 9.33
N VAL A 77 11.56 -12.35 8.22
CA VAL A 77 12.89 -12.74 7.75
C VAL A 77 13.97 -12.45 8.80
N LYS A 78 13.87 -11.33 9.50
CA LYS A 78 14.82 -10.98 10.57
C LYS A 78 14.77 -11.97 11.73
N ASP A 79 13.58 -12.35 12.17
CA ASP A 79 13.39 -13.27 13.29
C ASP A 79 13.84 -14.70 12.91
N GLU A 80 13.53 -15.13 11.70
CA GLU A 80 13.93 -16.44 11.16
C GLU A 80 15.46 -16.56 11.07
N LEU A 81 16.13 -15.53 10.54
CA LEU A 81 17.58 -15.48 10.43
C LEU A 81 18.27 -15.44 11.79
N LYS A 82 17.68 -14.73 12.77
CA LYS A 82 18.18 -14.68 14.15
C LYS A 82 18.10 -16.06 14.82
N ASN A 83 17.00 -16.78 14.62
CA ASN A 83 16.82 -18.12 15.18
C ASN A 83 17.78 -19.12 14.56
N GLU A 84 17.97 -19.08 13.24
CA GLU A 84 18.90 -19.98 12.56
C GLU A 84 20.35 -19.74 12.98
N LEU A 85 20.74 -18.48 13.16
CA LEU A 85 22.07 -18.12 13.69
C LEU A 85 22.28 -18.66 15.11
N GLY A 86 21.27 -18.51 15.98
CA GLY A 86 21.31 -19.02 17.36
C GLY A 86 21.47 -20.54 17.42
N ASN A 87 20.73 -21.27 16.58
CA ASN A 87 20.82 -22.73 16.51
C ASN A 87 22.20 -23.20 16.01
N LYS A 88 22.75 -22.56 14.98
CA LYS A 88 24.09 -22.89 14.46
C LYS A 88 25.19 -22.61 15.50
N LEU A 89 25.10 -21.52 16.25
CA LEU A 89 26.04 -21.21 17.33
C LEU A 89 26.02 -22.29 18.41
N SER A 90 24.85 -22.70 18.89
CA SER A 90 24.72 -23.76 19.90
C SER A 90 25.29 -25.11 19.39
N SER A 91 25.08 -25.41 18.11
CA SER A 91 25.66 -26.59 17.48
C SER A 91 27.19 -26.54 17.43
N MET A 92 27.78 -25.38 17.08
CA MET A 92 29.24 -25.18 17.10
C MET A 92 29.83 -25.28 18.50
N GLU A 93 29.19 -24.69 19.51
CA GLU A 93 29.63 -24.75 20.91
C GLU A 93 29.74 -26.19 21.42
N SER A 94 28.78 -27.03 21.05
CA SER A 94 28.75 -28.45 21.40
C SER A 94 29.93 -29.23 20.81
N VAL A 95 30.26 -28.97 19.54
CA VAL A 95 31.39 -29.64 18.84
C VAL A 95 32.74 -29.21 19.43
N VAL A 96 32.91 -27.91 19.71
CA VAL A 96 34.15 -27.38 20.31
C VAL A 96 34.37 -27.94 21.71
N PHE A 97 33.31 -28.08 22.51
CA PHE A 97 33.40 -28.66 23.85
C PHE A 97 33.84 -30.14 23.81
N GLY A 98 33.30 -30.94 22.88
CA GLY A 98 33.69 -32.34 22.69
C GLY A 98 35.18 -32.49 22.34
N LEU A 99 35.67 -31.73 21.35
CA LEU A 99 37.07 -31.78 20.93
C LEU A 99 38.06 -31.35 22.03
N LYS A 100 37.64 -30.46 22.93
CA LYS A 100 38.49 -30.00 24.04
C LYS A 100 38.63 -31.07 25.12
N LYS A 101 37.54 -31.79 25.41
CA LYS A 101 37.55 -32.91 26.34
C LYS A 101 38.49 -34.03 25.89
N ASP A 102 38.42 -34.40 24.61
CA ASP A 102 39.27 -35.44 24.02
C ASP A 102 40.78 -35.07 24.01
N MET A 103 41.11 -33.79 24.06
CA MET A 103 42.50 -33.29 24.09
C MET A 103 43.09 -33.27 25.50
N ASP A 104 42.26 -33.06 26.52
CA ASP A 104 42.68 -33.06 27.94
C ASP A 104 42.88 -34.49 28.47
N ASP A 105 42.18 -35.50 27.92
CA ASP A 105 42.32 -36.92 28.28
C ASP A 105 43.61 -37.58 27.72
N TYR A 106 44.40 -36.88 26.90
CA TYR A 106 45.63 -37.39 26.25
C TYR A 106 46.94 -36.90 26.90
N LYS A 107 46.87 -36.23 28.06
CA LYS A 107 48.02 -35.77 28.87
C LYS A 107 48.12 -36.53 30.19
#